data_AF-A0A956THW3-F1
#
_entry.id   AF-A0A956THW3-F1
#
_cell.length_a   1.000
_cell.length_b   1.000
_cell.length_c   1.000
_cell.angle_alpha   90.00
_cell.angle_beta   90.00
_cell.angle_gamma   90.00
#
_symmetry.space_group_name_H-M   'P 1'
#
loop_
_entity.id
_entity.type
_entity.pdbx_description
1 polymer ?
#
loop_
_entity_poly.entity_id
_entity_poly.type
_entity_poly.pdbx_seq_one_letter_code
_entity_poly.pdbx_strand_id
1 'polypeptide(L)' 'MSWEEYLGVEEAVAMVSPDGWFLKANRACCSLLGYSEEELTKLRVRDITHPDDRPQSVALVDRALSQEERPWDVIK' A
#
# COMPACT_ATOMS: atom_id res chain seq x y z
N MET A 1 10.60 -6.72 -12.17
CA MET A 1 9.21 -6.73 -12.66
C MET A 1 8.84 -5.31 -13.05
N SER A 2 8.21 -5.15 -14.20
CA SER A 2 7.72 -3.88 -14.72
C SER A 2 6.36 -3.55 -14.13
N TRP A 3 5.99 -2.26 -14.05
CA TRP A 3 4.71 -1.86 -13.44
C TRP A 3 3.51 -2.41 -14.23
N GLU A 4 3.62 -2.50 -15.55
CA GLU A 4 2.56 -2.97 -16.44
C GLU A 4 2.10 -4.40 -16.10
N GLU A 5 2.98 -5.22 -15.54
CA GLU A 5 2.67 -6.60 -15.12
C GLU A 5 1.69 -6.63 -13.94
N TYR A 6 1.70 -5.61 -13.07
CA TYR A 6 0.83 -5.50 -11.90
C TYR A 6 -0.61 -5.03 -12.22
N LEU A 7 -0.86 -4.54 -13.44
CA LEU A 7 -2.20 -4.14 -13.88
C LEU A 7 -3.12 -5.35 -14.11
N GLY A 8 -2.55 -6.53 -14.40
CA GLY A 8 -3.29 -7.77 -14.63
C GLY A 8 -3.47 -8.64 -13.39
N VAL A 9 -2.91 -8.25 -12.24
CA VAL A 9 -2.97 -9.00 -10.99
C VAL A 9 -4.26 -8.65 -10.23
N GLU A 10 -4.94 -9.66 -9.69
CA GLU A 10 -6.20 -9.47 -8.95
C GLU A 10 -5.97 -9.04 -7.49
N GLU A 11 -4.77 -9.27 -6.96
CA GLU A 11 -4.35 -8.71 -5.68
C GLU A 11 -4.19 -7.18 -5.74
N ALA A 12 -4.65 -6.50 -4.68
CA ALA A 12 -4.49 -5.06 -4.54
C ALA A 12 -3.01 -4.70 -4.33
N VAL A 13 -2.44 -3.92 -5.24
CA VAL A 13 -1.06 -3.43 -5.19
C VAL A 13 -1.05 -1.92 -5.33
N ALA A 14 -0.35 -1.26 -4.42
CA ALA A 14 -0.07 0.17 -4.48
C ALA A 14 1.40 0.45 -4.24
N MET A 15 1.93 1.45 -4.93
CA MET A 15 3.25 2.00 -4.67
C MET A 15 3.08 3.31 -3.90
N VAL A 16 3.84 3.44 -2.82
CA VAL A 16 3.77 4.60 -1.92
C VAL A 16 5.14 5.24 -1.77
N SER A 17 5.17 6.56 -1.58
CA SER A 17 6.38 7.28 -1.21
C SER A 17 6.79 6.95 0.23
N PRO A 18 8.05 7.21 0.63
CA PRO A 18 8.47 7.12 2.04
C PRO A 18 7.59 7.95 2.99
N ASP A 19 7.12 9.12 2.55
CA ASP A 19 6.20 9.96 3.34
C ASP A 19 4.73 9.46 3.39
N GLY A 20 4.45 8.33 2.73
CA GLY A 20 3.17 7.65 2.70
C GLY A 20 2.17 8.14 1.63
N TRP A 21 2.60 8.90 0.63
CA TRP A 21 1.74 9.29 -0.50
C TRP A 21 1.56 8.13 -1.47
N PHE A 22 0.36 7.93 -1.99
CA PHE A 22 0.18 7.03 -3.13
C PHE A 22 0.86 7.61 -4.37
N LEU A 23 1.67 6.79 -5.05
CA LEU A 23 2.31 7.13 -6.31
C LEU A 23 1.61 6.46 -7.49
N LYS A 24 1.19 5.20 -7.30
CA LYS A 24 0.45 4.39 -8.27
C LYS A 24 -0.40 3.34 -7.54
N ALA A 25 -1.51 2.96 -8.13
CA ALA A 25 -2.36 1.88 -7.62
C ALA A 25 -2.92 1.07 -8.78
N ASN A 26 -2.91 -0.26 -8.67
CA ASN A 26 -3.53 -1.10 -9.70
C ASN A 26 -5.06 -1.07 -9.61
N ARG A 27 -5.72 -1.59 -10.65
CA ARG A 27 -7.19 -1.61 -10.74
C ARG A 27 -7.84 -2.33 -9.56
N ALA A 28 -7.23 -3.40 -9.07
CA ALA A 28 -7.73 -4.14 -7.92
C ALA A 28 -7.72 -3.27 -6.64
N CYS A 29 -6.63 -2.54 -6.39
CA CYS A 29 -6.51 -1.62 -5.26
C CYS A 29 -7.54 -0.48 -5.34
N CYS A 30 -7.68 0.14 -6.51
CA CYS A 30 -8.72 1.15 -6.77
C CYS A 30 -10.13 0.61 -6.48
N SER A 31 -10.43 -0.59 -6.95
CA SER A 31 -11.73 -1.24 -6.75
C SER A 31 -12.00 -1.59 -5.28
N LEU A 32 -10.95 -2.05 -4.57
CA LEU A 32 -11.03 -2.40 -3.16
C LEU A 32 -11.30 -1.17 -2.28
N LEU A 33 -10.59 -0.08 -2.54
CA LEU A 33 -10.68 1.14 -1.73
C LEU A 33 -11.85 2.04 -2.15
N GLY A 34 -12.42 1.83 -3.34
CA GLY A 34 -13.52 2.64 -3.87
C GLY A 34 -13.08 4.00 -4.40
N TYR A 35 -11.81 4.16 -4.77
CA TYR A 35 -11.24 5.39 -5.31
C TYR A 35 -10.66 5.15 -6.70
N SER A 36 -10.66 6.18 -7.54
CA SER A 36 -9.85 6.20 -8.76
C SER A 36 -8.36 6.36 -8.43
N GLU A 37 -7.48 5.99 -9.35
CA GLU A 37 -6.04 6.19 -9.19
C GLU A 37 -5.69 7.70 -9.02
N GLU A 38 -6.39 8.57 -9.76
CA GLU A 38 -6.22 10.03 -9.67
C GLU A 38 -6.63 10.60 -8.30
N GLU A 39 -7.58 9.97 -7.62
CA GLU A 39 -7.96 10.35 -6.26
C GLU A 39 -6.97 9.79 -5.26
N LEU A 40 -6.58 8.51 -5.39
CA LEU A 40 -5.60 7.88 -4.50
C LEU A 40 -4.28 8.64 -4.49
N THR A 41 -3.75 9.03 -5.65
CA THR A 41 -2.48 9.78 -5.76
C THR A 41 -2.50 11.16 -5.10
N LYS A 42 -3.66 11.65 -4.64
CA LYS A 42 -3.81 12.88 -3.85
C LYS A 42 -3.95 12.62 -2.35
N LEU A 43 -3.90 11.36 -1.92
CA LEU A 43 -4.07 10.94 -0.55
C LEU A 43 -2.78 10.31 -0.02
N ARG A 44 -2.66 10.31 1.30
CA ARG A 44 -1.69 9.48 2.02
C ARG A 44 -2.38 8.23 2.53
N VAL A 45 -1.63 7.14 2.68
CA VAL A 45 -2.14 5.86 3.23
C VAL A 45 -2.92 6.10 4.53
N ARG A 46 -2.38 6.94 5.43
CA ARG A 46 -3.02 7.25 6.71
C ARG A 46 -4.37 7.97 6.62
N ASP A 47 -4.66 8.63 5.50
CA ASP A 47 -5.90 9.38 5.30
C ASP A 47 -7.09 8.44 5.10
N ILE A 48 -6.83 7.22 4.61
CA ILE A 48 -7.83 6.17 4.41
C ILE A 48 -7.71 5.01 5.41
N THR A 49 -6.62 4.95 6.18
CA THR A 49 -6.46 3.99 7.28
C THR A 49 -7.11 4.50 8.56
N HIS A 50 -7.87 3.63 9.23
CA HIS A 50 -8.47 3.90 10.54
C HIS A 50 -7.39 4.33 11.56
N PRO A 51 -7.64 5.33 12.44
CA PRO A 51 -6.64 5.85 13.36
C PRO A 51 -5.90 4.80 14.19
N ASP A 52 -6.59 3.76 14.64
CA ASP A 52 -6.02 2.70 15.47
C ASP A 52 -5.03 1.79 14.70
N ASP A 53 -5.15 1.74 13.37
CA ASP A 53 -4.31 0.91 12.50
C ASP A 53 -3.12 1.68 11.90
N ARG A 54 -3.11 3.02 12.01
CA ARG A 54 -2.02 3.88 11.50
C ARG A 54 -0.65 3.56 12.10
N PRO A 55 -0.51 3.24 13.42
CA PRO A 55 0.80 2.89 13.97
C PRO A 55 1.43 1.68 13.26
N GLN A 56 0.61 0.72 12.83
CA GLN A 56 1.05 -0.47 12.11
C GLN A 56 1.48 -0.12 10.67
N SER A 57 0.78 0.80 10.00
CA SER A 57 1.14 1.22 8.65
C SER A 57 2.47 1.97 8.59
N VAL A 58 2.78 2.80 9.59
CA VAL A 58 4.06 3.53 9.69
C VAL A 58 5.21 2.56 9.92
N ALA A 59 5.04 1.60 10.83
CA ALA A 59 6.06 0.58 11.10
C ALA A 59 6.40 -0.27 9.87
N LEU A 60 5.44 -0.55 8.98
CA LEU A 60 5.69 -1.27 7.73
C LEU A 60 6.55 -0.48 6.74
N VAL A 61 6.33 0.84 6.64
CA VAL A 61 7.12 1.72 5.76
C VAL A 61 8.55 1.87 6.28
N ASP A 62 8.72 2.17 7.57
CA ASP A 62 10.05 2.29 8.19
C ASP A 62 10.87 1.01 8.03
N ARG A 63 10.21 -0.15 8.10
CA ARG A 63 10.84 -1.46 7.93
C ARG A 63 11.18 -1.82 6.49
N ALA A 64 10.32 -1.46 5.53
CA ALA A 64 10.63 -1.59 4.13
C ALA A 64 11.88 -0.78 3.75
N LEU A 65 12.09 0.36 4.43
CA LEU A 65 13.29 1.19 4.28
C LEU A 65 14.51 0.62 5.05
N SER A 66 14.30 -0.14 6.13
CA SER A 66 15.40 -0.75 6.92
C SER A 66 15.87 -2.13 6.44
N GLN A 67 15.19 -2.75 5.47
CA GLN A 67 15.43 -4.12 4.98
C GLN A 67 15.30 -5.23 6.05
N GLU A 68 14.62 -4.97 7.17
CA GLU A 68 14.39 -6.00 8.18
C GLU A 68 13.22 -6.92 7.79
N GLU A 69 13.55 -8.08 7.24
CA GLU A 69 12.58 -9.14 6.94
C GLU A 69 11.83 -9.58 8.20
N ARG A 70 10.52 -9.82 8.06
CA ARG A 70 9.77 -10.59 9.04
C ARG A 70 9.59 -12.00 8.53
N PRO A 71 9.92 -13.05 9.29
CA PRO A 71 9.24 -14.32 9.10
C PRO A 71 7.75 -14.09 9.38
N TRP A 72 6.89 -14.48 8.43
CA TRP A 72 5.45 -14.51 8.67
C TRP A 72 5.20 -15.57 9.73
N ASP A 73 4.90 -15.17 10.97
CA ASP A 73 4.33 -16.08 11.95
C ASP A 73 2.92 -16.43 11.46
N VAL A 74 2.83 -17.53 10.69
CA VAL A 74 1.56 -18.16 10.35
C VAL A 74 0.97 -18.66 11.66
N ILE A 75 0.06 -17.88 12.25
CA ILE A 75 -0.81 -18.36 13.32
C ILE A 75 -1.71 -19.41 12.67
N LYS A 76 -1.48 -20.68 13.02
CA LYS A 76 -2.30 -21.83 12.62
C LYS A 76 -3.71 -21.75 13.20
#